data_AF-A0A519QLQ1-F1
#
_entry.id   AF-A0A519QLQ1-F1
#
_cell.length_a   1.000
_cell.length_b   1.000
_cell.length_c   1.000
_cell.angle_alpha   90.00
_cell.angle_beta   90.00
_cell.angle_gamma   90.00
#
_symmetry.space_group_name_H-M   'P 1'
#
loop_
_entity.id
_entity.type
_entity.pdbx_description
1 polymer ?
#
loop_
_entity_poly.entity_id
_entity_poly.type
_entity_poly.pdbx_seq_one_letter_code
_entity_poly.pdbx_strand_id
1 'polypeptide(L)'
;MEIERAILPYLADLEGAVDNLAQTWRPEDPAYRADLYRQTMTSLSFAYFMYFHATPEHPDWGPLWNPVYTLQPNPDDIYVFTPIRGDLTYRVSGNRGTCKILSFTIQGKMSGTVDQMPRPNAHNDYDDTDLGLALGEDFEVVFSAERPAGYTGKWAQIDPQAGAMYLRYRRYDWANETDPELSIECLSPVPPKPRLSPEQILDKIREMAKFPKRKTNLYFAMQNGVMERVGW
;
A
#
# COMPACT_ATOMS: atom_id res chain seq x y z
N MET A 1 -13.48 -24.53 16.20
CA MET A 1 -14.28 -23.72 15.27
C MET A 1 -14.62 -24.59 14.07
N GLU A 2 -15.88 -24.62 13.65
CA GLU A 2 -16.27 -25.26 12.39
C GLU A 2 -16.09 -24.25 11.24
N ILE A 3 -15.42 -24.66 10.17
CA ILE A 3 -15.18 -23.82 8.99
C ILE A 3 -16.23 -24.17 7.96
N GLU A 4 -17.00 -23.18 7.53
CA GLU A 4 -17.96 -23.33 6.43
C GLU A 4 -17.31 -23.99 5.21
N ARG A 5 -18.02 -24.96 4.61
CA ARG A 5 -17.56 -25.65 3.40
C ARG A 5 -17.53 -24.71 2.19
N ALA A 6 -18.37 -23.68 2.18
CA ALA A 6 -18.42 -22.66 1.14
C ALA A 6 -17.58 -21.44 1.53
N ILE A 7 -16.88 -20.85 0.54
CA ILE A 7 -16.08 -19.63 0.76
C ILE A 7 -16.93 -18.35 0.71
N LEU A 8 -18.05 -18.37 -0.04
CA LEU A 8 -18.90 -17.20 -0.28
C LEU A 8 -19.40 -16.50 1.00
N PRO A 9 -19.78 -17.20 2.10
CA PRO A 9 -20.16 -16.54 3.35
C PRO A 9 -19.09 -15.60 3.91
N TYR A 10 -17.80 -15.89 3.68
CA TYR A 10 -16.69 -15.02 4.11
C TYR A 10 -16.47 -13.82 3.18
N LEU A 11 -17.07 -13.85 1.99
CA LEU A 11 -16.99 -12.79 0.98
C LEU A 11 -18.24 -11.91 0.92
N ALA A 12 -19.21 -12.11 1.83
CA ALA A 12 -20.50 -11.41 1.79
C ALA A 12 -20.36 -9.87 1.75
N ASP A 13 -19.35 -9.31 2.44
CA ASP A 13 -19.08 -7.86 2.46
C ASP A 13 -18.65 -7.28 1.10
N LEU A 14 -18.30 -8.13 0.13
CA LEU A 14 -17.97 -7.71 -1.23
C LEU A 14 -19.14 -7.05 -1.94
N GLU A 15 -20.37 -7.51 -1.66
CA GLU A 15 -21.61 -6.87 -2.15
C GLU A 15 -21.71 -5.41 -1.70
N GLY A 16 -21.09 -5.05 -0.58
CA GLY A 16 -21.03 -3.67 -0.13
C GLY A 16 -20.32 -2.74 -1.12
N ALA A 17 -19.47 -3.25 -2.02
CA ALA A 17 -18.87 -2.44 -3.08
C ALA A 17 -19.88 -2.08 -4.17
N VAL A 18 -20.93 -2.89 -4.37
CA VAL A 18 -22.03 -2.64 -5.30
C VAL A 18 -22.87 -1.46 -4.82
N ASP A 19 -23.05 -1.28 -3.51
CA ASP A 19 -23.72 -0.11 -2.93
C ASP A 19 -23.12 1.21 -3.44
N ASN A 20 -21.82 1.22 -3.73
CA ASN A 20 -21.14 2.41 -4.20
C ASN A 20 -21.58 2.85 -5.61
N LEU A 21 -22.31 2.01 -6.38
CA LEU A 21 -22.95 2.43 -7.63
C LEU A 21 -23.79 3.69 -7.42
N ALA A 22 -24.49 3.82 -6.30
CA ALA A 22 -25.31 4.99 -6.00
C ALA A 22 -24.51 6.31 -5.94
N GLN A 23 -23.18 6.25 -5.80
CA GLN A 23 -22.29 7.41 -5.78
C GLN A 23 -21.65 7.69 -7.14
N THR A 24 -21.94 6.86 -8.15
CA THR A 24 -21.43 7.04 -9.52
C THR A 24 -22.31 8.00 -10.31
N TRP A 25 -21.82 8.41 -11.48
CA TRP A 25 -22.52 9.39 -12.32
C TRP A 25 -23.66 8.78 -13.15
N ARG A 26 -23.62 7.48 -13.44
CA ARG A 26 -24.62 6.76 -14.24
C ARG A 26 -24.95 5.39 -13.64
N PRO A 27 -25.50 5.32 -12.41
CA PRO A 27 -25.82 4.06 -11.74
C PRO A 27 -26.79 3.15 -12.53
N GLU A 28 -27.62 3.75 -13.37
CA GLU A 28 -28.58 3.09 -14.25
C GLU A 28 -27.94 2.43 -15.47
N ASP A 29 -26.74 2.86 -15.88
CA ASP A 29 -26.06 2.37 -17.07
C ASP A 29 -25.42 0.98 -16.83
N PRO A 30 -25.84 -0.06 -17.56
CA PRO A 30 -25.29 -1.41 -17.38
C PRO A 30 -23.80 -1.51 -17.72
N ALA A 31 -23.28 -0.69 -18.64
CA ALA A 31 -21.85 -0.67 -18.97
C ALA A 31 -21.05 -0.07 -17.81
N TYR A 32 -21.52 1.04 -17.24
CA TYR A 32 -20.90 1.68 -16.08
C TYR A 32 -20.90 0.75 -14.85
N ARG A 33 -22.00 0.00 -14.67
CA ARG A 33 -22.09 -1.04 -13.63
C ARG A 33 -21.06 -2.14 -13.82
N ALA A 34 -20.90 -2.64 -15.04
CA ALA A 34 -19.89 -3.64 -15.35
C ALA A 34 -18.47 -3.15 -15.07
N ASP A 35 -18.17 -1.87 -15.35
CA ASP A 35 -16.89 -1.25 -15.02
C ASP A 35 -16.62 -1.20 -13.50
N LEU A 36 -17.64 -0.89 -12.69
CA LEU A 36 -17.50 -0.96 -11.24
C LEU A 36 -17.23 -2.39 -10.76
N TYR A 37 -17.88 -3.39 -11.34
CA TYR A 37 -17.63 -4.79 -10.99
C TYR A 37 -16.19 -5.19 -11.33
N ARG A 38 -15.69 -4.79 -12.51
CA ARG A 38 -14.28 -4.98 -12.88
C ARG A 38 -13.35 -4.34 -11.84
N GLN A 39 -13.60 -3.09 -11.46
CA GLN A 39 -12.80 -2.39 -10.44
C GLN A 39 -12.88 -3.05 -9.06
N THR A 40 -14.05 -3.60 -8.71
CA THR A 40 -14.27 -4.35 -7.47
C THR A 40 -13.41 -5.61 -7.45
N MET A 41 -13.37 -6.36 -8.56
CA MET A 41 -12.52 -7.56 -8.67
C MET A 41 -11.03 -7.20 -8.66
N THR A 42 -10.63 -6.12 -9.33
CA THR A 42 -9.26 -5.60 -9.26
C THR A 42 -8.85 -5.27 -7.82
N SER A 43 -9.73 -4.61 -7.06
CA SER A 43 -9.46 -4.24 -5.67
C SER A 43 -9.44 -5.45 -4.74
N LEU A 44 -10.30 -6.45 -4.97
CA LEU A 44 -10.30 -7.71 -4.21
C LEU A 44 -9.02 -8.50 -4.45
N SER A 45 -8.55 -8.59 -5.69
CA SER A 45 -7.27 -9.22 -6.03
C SER A 45 -6.10 -8.51 -5.34
N PHE A 46 -6.09 -7.17 -5.38
CA PHE A 46 -5.08 -6.36 -4.70
C PHE A 46 -5.07 -6.55 -3.18
N ALA A 47 -6.24 -6.77 -2.56
CA ALA A 47 -6.36 -6.94 -1.12
C ALA A 47 -5.52 -8.12 -0.59
N TYR A 48 -5.18 -9.10 -1.42
CA TYR A 48 -4.28 -10.18 -1.01
C TYR A 48 -2.93 -9.64 -0.52
N PHE A 49 -2.34 -8.68 -1.24
CA PHE A 49 -1.08 -8.07 -0.82
C PHE A 49 -1.23 -7.32 0.52
N MET A 50 -2.38 -6.69 0.74
CA MET A 50 -2.64 -5.94 1.97
C MET A 50 -2.77 -6.83 3.22
N TYR A 51 -3.27 -8.07 3.07
CA TYR A 51 -3.62 -8.90 4.22
C TYR A 51 -2.81 -10.19 4.38
N PHE A 52 -2.28 -10.77 3.30
CA PHE A 52 -1.63 -12.09 3.33
C PHE A 52 -0.15 -12.11 2.92
N HIS A 53 0.31 -11.14 2.11
CA HIS A 53 1.68 -11.15 1.56
C HIS A 53 2.76 -11.01 2.64
N ALA A 54 2.81 -9.88 3.33
CA ALA A 54 3.84 -9.55 4.31
C ALA A 54 3.25 -9.16 5.67
N THR A 55 4.11 -9.13 6.69
CA THR A 55 3.79 -8.62 8.03
C THR A 55 4.87 -7.64 8.46
N PRO A 56 4.60 -6.67 9.36
CA PRO A 56 5.63 -5.77 9.85
C PRO A 56 6.88 -6.45 10.43
N GLU A 57 6.74 -7.64 11.01
CA GLU A 57 7.84 -8.43 11.55
C GLU A 57 8.62 -9.21 10.46
N HIS A 58 7.99 -9.41 9.30
CA HIS A 58 8.53 -10.17 8.17
C HIS A 58 8.20 -9.40 6.89
N PRO A 59 8.78 -8.19 6.72
CA PRO A 59 8.44 -7.32 5.61
C PRO A 59 8.95 -7.91 4.30
N ASP A 60 8.23 -7.62 3.24
CA ASP A 60 8.61 -7.92 1.86
C ASP A 60 7.96 -6.87 0.94
N TRP A 61 8.51 -6.66 -0.25
CA TRP A 61 8.01 -5.68 -1.21
C TRP A 61 6.87 -6.29 -2.05
N GLY A 62 5.68 -5.69 -1.94
CA GLY A 62 4.52 -6.03 -2.76
C GLY A 62 4.22 -4.92 -3.77
N PRO A 63 3.55 -5.21 -4.90
CA PRO A 63 3.09 -4.18 -5.81
C PRO A 63 2.04 -3.29 -5.13
N LEU A 64 2.07 -1.98 -5.39
CA LEU A 64 1.04 -1.05 -4.90
C LEU A 64 0.11 -0.57 -6.03
N TRP A 65 0.50 0.48 -6.75
CA TRP A 65 -0.19 0.94 -7.94
C TRP A 65 0.64 0.60 -9.17
N ASN A 66 -0.03 0.07 -10.18
CA ASN A 66 0.59 -0.35 -11.43
C ASN A 66 -0.48 -0.38 -12.54
N PRO A 67 -0.13 -0.74 -13.80
CA PRO A 67 -1.09 -0.79 -14.89
C PRO A 67 -2.30 -1.71 -14.68
N VAL A 68 -2.23 -2.65 -13.72
CA VAL A 68 -3.35 -3.52 -13.33
C VAL A 68 -4.12 -2.92 -12.15
N TYR A 69 -3.42 -2.55 -11.07
CA TYR A 69 -4.00 -1.97 -9.85
C TYR A 69 -4.03 -0.46 -9.94
N THR A 70 -4.88 0.05 -10.84
CA THR A 70 -4.96 1.47 -11.12
C THR A 70 -5.72 2.20 -10.02
N LEU A 71 -5.12 3.31 -9.59
CA LEU A 71 -5.79 4.28 -8.74
C LEU A 71 -5.19 5.69 -8.88
N GLN A 72 -5.46 6.32 -10.04
CA GLN A 72 -4.80 7.57 -10.46
C GLN A 72 -3.28 7.54 -10.25
N PRO A 73 -2.58 6.46 -10.65
CA PRO A 73 -1.13 6.42 -10.51
C PRO A 73 -0.52 7.50 -11.39
N ASN A 74 0.61 8.06 -10.96
CA ASN A 74 1.48 8.74 -11.91
C ASN A 74 1.99 7.69 -12.92
N PRO A 75 1.75 7.86 -14.24
CA PRO A 75 2.21 6.91 -15.24
C PRO A 75 3.73 6.77 -15.30
N ASP A 76 4.46 7.76 -14.77
CA ASP A 76 5.93 7.78 -14.71
C ASP A 76 6.50 7.13 -13.44
N ASP A 77 5.65 6.59 -12.55
CA ASP A 77 6.08 5.98 -11.29
C ASP A 77 5.84 4.46 -11.27
N ILE A 78 6.83 3.71 -10.79
CA ILE A 78 6.66 2.33 -10.32
C ILE A 78 6.49 2.36 -8.80
N TYR A 79 5.52 1.61 -8.28
CA TYR A 79 5.19 1.60 -6.86
C TYR A 79 5.30 0.21 -6.24
N VAL A 80 6.06 0.13 -5.15
CA VAL A 80 6.08 -1.01 -4.24
C VAL A 80 5.69 -0.56 -2.84
N PHE A 81 5.16 -1.46 -2.02
CA PHE A 81 4.85 -1.19 -0.63
C PHE A 81 5.23 -2.37 0.26
N THR A 82 5.30 -2.10 1.56
CA THR A 82 5.47 -3.11 2.59
C THR A 82 4.80 -2.64 3.90
N PRO A 83 4.16 -3.54 4.66
CA PRO A 83 3.67 -3.19 5.99
C PRO A 83 4.86 -3.00 6.95
N ILE A 84 4.79 -1.97 7.79
CA ILE A 84 5.77 -1.70 8.85
C ILE A 84 5.06 -1.37 10.16
N ARG A 85 5.79 -1.27 11.26
CA ARG A 85 5.29 -0.86 12.58
C ARG A 85 6.25 0.14 13.20
N GLY A 86 5.75 1.25 13.72
CA GLY A 86 6.59 2.35 14.20
C GLY A 86 7.48 2.05 15.43
N ASP A 87 7.20 0.98 16.16
CA ASP A 87 8.03 0.48 17.27
C ASP A 87 9.12 -0.53 16.83
N LEU A 88 9.19 -0.85 15.54
CA LEU A 88 10.20 -1.73 14.96
C LEU A 88 11.26 -0.93 14.19
N THR A 89 12.44 -1.50 14.07
CA THR A 89 13.55 -0.96 13.28
C THR A 89 13.69 -1.76 12.00
N TYR A 90 13.83 -1.07 10.88
CA TYR A 90 13.95 -1.66 9.55
C TYR A 90 15.25 -1.23 8.87
N ARG A 91 15.76 -2.09 8.00
CA ARG A 91 16.81 -1.74 7.05
C ARG A 91 16.27 -1.92 5.65
N VAL A 92 16.43 -0.89 4.82
CA VAL A 92 16.31 -1.01 3.36
C VAL A 92 17.70 -0.90 2.77
N SER A 93 18.06 -1.87 1.92
CA SER A 93 19.37 -1.90 1.27
C SER A 93 19.29 -2.53 -0.11
N GLY A 94 20.32 -2.28 -0.91
CA GLY A 94 20.45 -2.79 -2.28
C GLY A 94 21.13 -1.76 -3.16
N ASN A 95 20.79 -1.74 -4.46
CA ASN A 95 21.32 -0.76 -5.40
C ASN A 95 20.27 0.31 -5.72
N ARG A 96 20.67 1.58 -5.69
CA ARG A 96 19.79 2.73 -5.96
C ARG A 96 19.25 2.72 -7.39
N GLY A 97 19.89 2.04 -8.34
CA GLY A 97 19.54 2.13 -9.75
C GLY A 97 19.70 3.56 -10.28
N THR A 98 19.15 3.85 -11.44
CA THR A 98 19.33 5.17 -12.09
C THR A 98 18.02 5.91 -12.35
N CYS A 99 16.88 5.40 -11.85
CA CYS A 99 15.62 6.12 -11.91
C CYS A 99 15.75 7.54 -11.33
N LYS A 100 15.09 8.52 -11.96
CA LYS A 100 15.30 9.94 -11.66
C LYS A 100 15.07 10.31 -10.20
N ILE A 101 14.03 9.75 -9.57
CA ILE A 101 13.73 9.95 -8.15
C ILE A 101 13.38 8.61 -7.52
N LEU A 102 14.02 8.29 -6.40
CA LEU A 102 13.58 7.26 -5.47
C LEU A 102 13.05 7.94 -4.21
N SER A 103 11.78 7.71 -3.90
CA SER A 103 11.15 8.26 -2.69
C SER A 103 10.58 7.16 -1.81
N PHE A 104 10.59 7.43 -0.51
CA PHE A 104 10.09 6.59 0.58
C PHE A 104 8.99 7.36 1.29
N THR A 105 7.76 6.90 1.20
CA THR A 105 6.64 7.45 1.94
C THR A 105 6.17 6.50 3.01
N ILE A 106 6.03 7.02 4.22
CA ILE A 106 5.50 6.32 5.38
C ILE A 106 4.12 6.90 5.72
N GLN A 107 3.19 6.03 6.10
CA GLN A 107 1.88 6.43 6.60
C GLN A 107 1.32 5.43 7.62
N GLY A 108 0.41 5.91 8.48
CA GLY A 108 -0.20 5.07 9.52
C GLY A 108 -1.19 4.04 8.97
N LYS A 109 -1.96 4.38 7.92
CA LYS A 109 -2.97 3.50 7.32
C LYS A 109 -3.00 3.65 5.80
N MET A 110 -3.11 2.53 5.09
CA MET A 110 -3.29 2.51 3.64
C MET A 110 -4.76 2.72 3.24
N SER A 111 -5.00 3.31 2.08
CA SER A 111 -6.36 3.45 1.54
C SER A 111 -7.07 2.09 1.44
N GLY A 112 -8.29 1.99 1.96
CA GLY A 112 -9.09 0.76 1.93
C GLY A 112 -8.89 -0.19 3.11
N THR A 113 -7.91 0.04 4.00
CA THR A 113 -7.66 -0.84 5.17
C THR A 113 -8.41 -0.42 6.44
N VAL A 114 -9.21 0.63 6.36
CA VAL A 114 -10.02 1.19 7.47
C VAL A 114 -11.41 1.56 6.99
N ASP A 115 -12.40 1.51 7.89
CA ASP A 115 -13.80 1.80 7.56
C ASP A 115 -14.08 3.27 7.28
N GLN A 116 -13.40 4.16 7.99
CA GLN A 116 -13.48 5.60 7.77
C GLN A 116 -12.24 6.08 7.03
N MET A 117 -12.42 7.11 6.19
CA MET A 117 -11.32 7.75 5.48
C MET A 117 -10.21 8.14 6.47
N PRO A 118 -8.99 7.59 6.34
CA PRO A 118 -7.91 7.96 7.22
C PRO A 118 -7.54 9.42 6.96
N ARG A 119 -7.50 10.24 8.01
CA ARG A 119 -6.82 11.54 7.93
C ARG A 119 -5.33 11.26 7.74
N PRO A 120 -4.61 12.02 6.88
CA PRO A 120 -3.16 11.90 6.80
C PRO A 120 -2.56 11.99 8.20
N ASN A 121 -1.92 10.91 8.64
CA ASN A 121 -1.33 10.76 9.96
C ASN A 121 -0.08 9.89 9.89
N ALA A 122 0.78 10.01 10.89
CA ALA A 122 1.99 9.21 11.02
C ALA A 122 2.83 9.20 9.72
N HIS A 123 3.01 10.40 9.17
CA HIS A 123 3.49 10.60 7.81
C HIS A 123 4.91 11.17 7.80
N ASN A 124 5.79 10.48 7.09
CA ASN A 124 7.14 10.92 6.79
C ASN A 124 7.38 10.67 5.30
N ASP A 125 8.07 11.59 4.64
CA ASP A 125 8.54 11.46 3.27
C ASP A 125 10.04 11.74 3.25
N TYR A 126 10.77 10.89 2.55
CA TYR A 126 12.19 11.07 2.24
C TYR A 126 12.42 10.73 0.78
N ASP A 127 13.30 11.45 0.12
CA ASP A 127 13.83 11.04 -1.17
C ASP A 127 15.32 10.72 -1.12
N ASP A 128 15.86 10.37 -2.29
CA ASP A 128 17.28 10.13 -2.48
C ASP A 128 18.14 11.33 -2.07
N THR A 129 17.68 12.56 -2.24
CA THR A 129 18.43 13.77 -1.89
C THR A 129 18.49 13.92 -0.36
N ASP A 130 17.38 13.71 0.33
CA ASP A 130 17.32 13.71 1.80
C ASP A 130 18.26 12.66 2.42
N LEU A 131 18.36 11.50 1.78
CA LEU A 131 19.15 10.35 2.23
C LEU A 131 20.59 10.34 1.64
N GLY A 132 20.90 11.29 0.76
CA GLY A 132 22.17 11.41 0.05
C GLY A 132 22.49 10.17 -0.80
N LEU A 133 21.50 9.61 -1.50
CA LEU A 133 21.62 8.43 -2.35
C LEU A 133 22.02 8.81 -3.78
N ALA A 134 23.25 8.49 -4.18
CA ALA A 134 23.74 8.72 -5.54
C ALA A 134 23.19 7.69 -6.54
N LEU A 135 23.03 8.10 -7.80
CA LEU A 135 22.59 7.18 -8.86
C LEU A 135 23.54 5.98 -8.99
N GLY A 136 22.97 4.78 -9.00
CA GLY A 136 23.65 3.51 -9.18
C GLY A 136 24.47 3.04 -7.99
N GLU A 137 24.48 3.76 -6.86
CA GLU A 137 25.24 3.33 -5.69
C GLU A 137 24.54 2.19 -4.94
N ASP A 138 25.35 1.35 -4.30
CA ASP A 138 24.85 0.43 -3.28
C ASP A 138 24.61 1.22 -1.98
N PHE A 139 23.47 0.99 -1.34
CA PHE A 139 23.07 1.73 -0.16
C PHE A 139 22.49 0.85 0.95
N GLU A 140 22.53 1.40 2.15
CA GLU A 140 21.79 0.94 3.32
C GLU A 140 21.19 2.17 4.03
N VAL A 141 19.91 2.12 4.35
CA VAL A 141 19.22 3.12 5.19
C VAL A 141 18.46 2.40 6.30
N VAL A 142 18.65 2.85 7.53
CA VAL A 142 17.88 2.39 8.70
C VAL A 142 16.67 3.30 8.92
N PHE A 143 15.52 2.69 9.12
CA PHE A 143 14.25 3.36 9.44
C PHE A 143 13.78 2.95 10.85
N SER A 144 13.58 3.91 11.74
CA SER A 144 13.12 3.67 13.12
C SER A 144 12.53 4.94 13.75
N ALA A 145 11.74 4.80 14.83
CA ALA A 145 11.19 5.96 15.54
C ALA A 145 12.25 6.86 16.18
N GLU A 146 13.33 6.26 16.67
CA GLU A 146 14.50 6.94 17.22
C GLU A 146 15.76 6.42 16.56
N ARG A 147 16.76 7.30 16.34
CA ARG A 147 18.04 6.88 15.77
C ARG A 147 18.72 5.90 16.72
N PRO A 148 19.15 4.70 16.26
CA PRO A 148 19.84 3.76 17.14
C PRO A 148 21.11 4.37 17.74
N ALA A 149 21.34 4.13 19.03
CA ALA A 149 22.48 4.70 19.75
C ALA A 149 23.81 4.30 19.08
N GLY A 150 24.64 5.31 18.79
CA GLY A 150 25.94 5.10 18.13
C GLY A 150 25.88 4.80 16.64
N TYR A 151 24.70 4.75 16.01
CA TYR A 151 24.59 4.54 14.57
C TYR A 151 24.94 5.82 13.79
N THR A 152 25.90 5.69 12.88
CA THR A 152 26.44 6.78 12.06
C THR A 152 26.09 6.65 10.57
N GLY A 153 25.41 5.57 10.18
CA GLY A 153 24.95 5.34 8.82
C GLY A 153 23.76 6.21 8.43
N LYS A 154 23.28 6.04 7.19
CA LYS A 154 22.10 6.76 6.68
C LYS A 154 20.87 6.30 7.46
N TRP A 155 20.09 7.26 7.94
CA TRP A 155 18.94 7.00 8.81
C TRP A 155 17.78 7.94 8.51
N ALA A 156 16.58 7.40 8.51
CA ALA A 156 15.33 8.14 8.40
C ALA A 156 14.41 7.81 9.58
N GLN A 157 13.77 8.85 10.12
CA GLN A 157 12.80 8.68 11.19
C GLN A 157 11.46 8.18 10.63
N ILE A 158 10.82 7.25 11.32
CA ILE A 158 9.42 6.89 11.08
C ILE A 158 8.56 7.25 12.30
N ASP A 159 7.30 7.60 12.08
CA ASP A 159 6.38 7.86 13.18
C ASP A 159 6.10 6.58 14.01
N PRO A 160 5.99 6.65 15.35
CA PRO A 160 5.61 5.50 16.18
C PRO A 160 4.27 4.83 15.79
N GLN A 161 3.39 5.56 15.11
CA GLN A 161 2.12 5.05 14.58
C GLN A 161 2.20 4.62 13.10
N ALA A 162 3.40 4.54 12.52
CA ALA A 162 3.61 4.06 11.15
C ALA A 162 3.05 2.64 10.98
N GLY A 163 2.37 2.42 9.84
CA GLY A 163 1.75 1.13 9.50
C GLY A 163 2.14 0.59 8.13
N ALA A 164 2.64 1.43 7.24
CA ALA A 164 3.11 1.03 5.93
C ALA A 164 4.18 1.99 5.40
N MET A 165 5.08 1.45 4.58
CA MET A 165 6.02 2.18 3.76
C MET A 165 5.74 1.83 2.30
N TYR A 166 5.81 2.81 1.42
CA TYR A 166 5.76 2.57 -0.01
C TYR A 166 6.72 3.49 -0.73
N LEU A 167 7.25 2.99 -1.83
CA LEU A 167 8.26 3.66 -2.60
C LEU A 167 7.69 4.06 -3.95
N ARG A 168 8.24 5.13 -4.51
CA ARG A 168 8.02 5.51 -5.91
C ARG A 168 9.35 5.57 -6.62
N TYR A 169 9.46 4.85 -7.73
CA TYR A 169 10.56 4.98 -8.66
C TYR A 169 10.06 5.85 -9.80
N ARG A 170 10.44 7.13 -9.81
CA ARG A 170 10.01 8.04 -10.86
C ARG A 170 10.99 7.98 -12.01
N ARG A 171 10.50 7.69 -13.20
CA ARG A 171 11.31 7.52 -14.40
C ARG A 171 10.95 8.51 -15.48
N TYR A 172 11.96 9.18 -16.04
CA TYR A 172 11.77 10.12 -17.15
C TYR A 172 12.26 9.51 -18.47
N ASP A 173 13.32 8.70 -18.42
CA ASP A 173 13.80 7.91 -19.55
C ASP A 173 13.54 6.41 -19.32
N TRP A 174 12.37 5.98 -19.80
CA TRP A 174 11.92 4.59 -19.72
C TRP A 174 12.80 3.60 -20.51
N ALA A 175 13.65 4.07 -21.42
CA ALA A 175 14.52 3.22 -22.22
C ALA A 175 15.89 3.01 -21.57
N ASN A 176 16.41 4.00 -20.83
CA ASN A 176 17.80 3.98 -20.36
C ASN A 176 17.97 4.02 -18.84
N GLU A 177 16.96 4.45 -18.07
CA GLU A 177 17.02 4.37 -16.61
C GLU A 177 16.81 2.93 -16.11
N THR A 178 17.42 2.59 -14.99
CA THR A 178 17.27 1.29 -14.32
C THR A 178 16.52 1.47 -13.00
N ASP A 179 15.65 0.52 -12.71
CA ASP A 179 14.95 0.44 -11.43
C ASP A 179 15.94 0.14 -10.29
N PRO A 180 15.65 0.56 -9.05
CA PRO A 180 16.43 0.15 -7.90
C PRO A 180 16.25 -1.36 -7.62
N GLU A 181 17.30 -1.98 -7.11
CA GLU A 181 17.26 -3.31 -6.51
C GLU A 181 17.12 -3.14 -5.00
N LEU A 182 16.06 -3.68 -4.40
CA LEU A 182 15.71 -3.39 -3.01
C LEU A 182 15.45 -4.64 -2.21
N SER A 183 15.98 -4.65 -0.99
CA SER A 183 15.63 -5.56 0.08
C SER A 183 15.08 -4.76 1.27
N ILE A 184 14.24 -5.41 2.08
CA ILE A 184 13.83 -4.87 3.37
C ILE A 184 13.93 -5.98 4.41
N GLU A 185 14.44 -5.65 5.59
CA GLU A 185 14.47 -6.54 6.74
C GLU A 185 14.06 -5.81 8.04
N CYS A 186 13.43 -6.56 8.95
CA CYS A 186 13.18 -6.10 10.32
C CYS A 186 14.42 -6.43 11.16
N LEU A 187 15.07 -5.41 11.73
CA LEU A 187 16.24 -5.55 12.60
C LEU A 187 15.86 -5.81 14.07
N SER A 188 14.63 -5.51 14.46
CA SER A 188 14.13 -5.81 15.80
C SER A 188 14.00 -7.33 16.01
N PRO A 189 14.28 -7.85 17.22
CA PRO A 189 14.07 -9.26 17.52
C PRO A 189 12.59 -9.65 17.39
N VAL A 190 12.30 -10.56 16.47
CA VAL A 190 10.95 -11.08 16.22
C VAL A 190 10.99 -12.60 16.11
N PRO A 191 9.91 -13.32 16.49
CA PRO A 191 9.85 -14.76 16.30
C PRO A 191 9.77 -15.10 14.79
N PRO A 192 10.16 -16.31 14.36
CA PRO A 192 9.96 -16.76 12.99
C PRO A 192 8.50 -16.63 12.54
N LYS A 193 8.28 -16.34 11.25
CA LYS A 193 6.94 -16.13 10.67
C LYS A 193 6.02 -17.29 11.02
N PRO A 194 4.99 -17.08 11.87
CA PRO A 194 4.12 -18.17 12.29
C PRO A 194 3.18 -18.55 11.15
N ARG A 195 2.72 -19.81 11.16
CA ARG A 195 1.57 -20.19 10.34
C ARG A 195 0.33 -19.49 10.88
N LEU A 196 -0.48 -18.91 9.99
CA LEU A 196 -1.77 -18.35 10.38
C LEU A 196 -2.69 -19.45 10.91
N SER A 197 -3.37 -19.15 12.03
CA SER A 197 -4.48 -19.96 12.51
C SER A 197 -5.66 -19.90 11.52
N PRO A 198 -6.55 -20.90 11.53
CA PRO A 198 -7.78 -20.85 10.74
C PRO A 198 -8.59 -19.57 10.97
N GLU A 199 -8.70 -19.12 12.22
CA GLU A 199 -9.41 -17.90 12.61
C GLU A 199 -8.82 -16.66 11.92
N GLN A 200 -7.50 -16.50 11.99
CA GLN A 200 -6.80 -15.39 11.34
C GLN A 200 -6.97 -15.38 9.82
N ILE A 201 -7.00 -16.55 9.19
CA ILE A 201 -7.22 -16.66 7.74
C ILE A 201 -8.63 -16.17 7.40
N LEU A 202 -9.64 -16.65 8.12
CA LEU A 202 -11.04 -16.27 7.86
C LEU A 202 -11.27 -14.78 8.13
N ASP A 203 -10.67 -14.21 9.17
CA ASP A 203 -10.77 -12.79 9.45
C ASP A 203 -10.12 -11.94 8.35
N LYS A 204 -8.94 -12.34 7.86
CA LYS A 204 -8.29 -11.67 6.73
C LYS A 204 -9.11 -11.76 5.45
N ILE A 205 -9.79 -12.88 5.18
CA ILE A 205 -10.71 -13.00 4.03
C ILE A 205 -11.87 -12.01 4.16
N ARG A 206 -12.47 -11.87 5.36
CA ARG A 206 -13.52 -10.87 5.60
C ARG A 206 -13.01 -9.44 5.39
N GLU A 207 -11.80 -9.14 5.86
CA GLU A 207 -11.19 -7.82 5.62
C GLU A 207 -10.85 -7.58 4.15
N MET A 208 -10.46 -8.61 3.40
CA MET A 208 -10.34 -8.54 1.94
C MET A 208 -11.68 -8.25 1.26
N ALA A 209 -12.78 -8.84 1.73
CA ALA A 209 -14.12 -8.62 1.16
C ALA A 209 -14.62 -7.18 1.38
N LYS A 210 -14.29 -6.55 2.51
CA LYS A 210 -14.61 -5.14 2.80
C LYS A 210 -13.76 -4.15 2.03
N PHE A 211 -12.56 -4.56 1.62
CA PHE A 211 -11.54 -3.68 1.04
C PHE A 211 -11.99 -2.93 -0.23
N PRO A 212 -12.66 -3.56 -1.22
CA PRO A 212 -13.14 -2.86 -2.42
C PRO A 212 -14.10 -1.70 -2.11
N LYS A 213 -15.06 -1.90 -1.20
CA LYS A 213 -16.00 -0.85 -0.79
C LYS A 213 -15.25 0.33 -0.18
N ARG A 214 -14.39 0.05 0.80
CA ARG A 214 -13.60 1.05 1.53
C ARG A 214 -12.68 1.83 0.59
N LYS A 215 -11.98 1.12 -0.29
CA LYS A 215 -11.01 1.72 -1.23
C LYS A 215 -11.72 2.65 -2.22
N THR A 216 -12.81 2.22 -2.85
CA THR A 216 -13.49 3.04 -3.86
C THR A 216 -14.23 4.24 -3.26
N ASN A 217 -14.85 4.09 -2.08
CA ASN A 217 -15.53 5.19 -1.39
C ASN A 217 -14.63 6.41 -1.13
N LEU A 218 -13.35 6.17 -0.86
CA LEU A 218 -12.35 7.24 -0.70
C LEU A 218 -12.32 8.17 -1.91
N TYR A 219 -12.38 7.61 -3.12
CA TYR A 219 -12.18 8.37 -4.35
C TYR A 219 -13.49 8.96 -4.90
N PHE A 220 -14.64 8.35 -4.61
CA PHE A 220 -15.93 8.95 -4.96
C PHE A 220 -16.15 10.28 -4.25
N ALA A 221 -15.76 10.42 -2.98
CA ALA A 221 -15.82 11.71 -2.29
C ALA A 221 -15.00 12.80 -3.01
N MET A 222 -13.81 12.45 -3.52
CA MET A 222 -12.96 13.38 -4.26
C MET A 222 -13.55 13.73 -5.63
N GLN A 223 -13.95 12.71 -6.40
CA GLN A 223 -14.57 12.85 -7.73
C GLN A 223 -15.85 13.69 -7.67
N ASN A 224 -16.74 13.38 -6.71
CA ASN A 224 -18.02 14.06 -6.59
C ASN A 224 -17.86 15.47 -6.04
N GLY A 225 -16.89 15.69 -5.14
CA GLY A 225 -16.54 17.03 -4.69
C GLY A 225 -16.02 17.93 -5.81
N VAL A 226 -15.35 17.38 -6.83
CA VAL A 226 -15.01 18.16 -8.04
C VAL A 226 -16.29 18.60 -8.75
N MET A 227 -17.22 17.68 -9.02
CA MET A 227 -18.49 18.02 -9.68
C MET A 227 -19.26 19.12 -8.95
N GLU A 228 -19.42 19.00 -7.63
CA GLU A 228 -20.13 19.99 -6.81
C GLU A 228 -19.51 21.38 -6.92
N ARG A 229 -18.18 21.46 -7.05
CA ARG A 229 -17.45 22.74 -7.10
C ARG A 229 -17.37 23.34 -8.49
N VAL A 230 -17.17 22.53 -9.53
CA VAL A 230 -16.91 23.04 -10.89
C VAL A 230 -18.16 23.10 -11.76
N GLY A 231 -19.22 22.38 -11.40
CA GLY A 231 -20.44 22.27 -12.20
C GLY A 231 -20.22 21.47 -13.48
N TRP A 232 -21.07 20.47 -13.69
CA TRP A 232 -21.19 19.72 -14.94
C TRP A 232 -22.68 19.48 -15.21
#